data_AF-A0A814B2K0-F1
#
_entry.id   AF-A0A814B2K0-F1
#
_cell.length_a   1.000
_cell.length_b   1.000
_cell.length_c   1.000
_cell.angle_alpha   90.00
_cell.angle_beta   90.00
_cell.angle_gamma   90.00
#
_symmetry.space_group_name_H-M   'P 1'
#
loop_
_entity.id
_entity.type
_entity.pdbx_description
1 polymer ?
#
loop_
_entity_poly.entity_id
_entity_poly.type
_entity_poly.pdbx_seq_one_letter_code
_entity_poly.pdbx_strand_id
1 'polypeptide(L)'
;MDSQRRIQLQLEQVRSRMKKLQQLHDKHLTRPDFDENSSEEKEIESLTKDITAMLNGCHASVQQLSSQANKPHVNVYDKRLASNVVQATASALQDLTIKFRKCQSTYLHKLKSRKENFNRIMPDLEIDMHSNPFGDQNDPDKNFDQISLTSEDQLQLTSQNVEFLEKRDKEIREVLKSIEDVNEIFRDIAALISNQGTILDQIEYNIENTAVQIEQGNKHLTKAVEHKQRGLRFKLILIGVVVLVLLFIIFVGILSR
;
A
#
# COMPACT_ATOMS: atom_id res chain seq x y z
N MET A 1 -18.51 -4.53 3.37
CA MET A 1 -18.24 -5.97 3.58
C MET A 1 -17.70 -6.61 2.30
N ASP A 2 -18.42 -6.56 1.17
CA ASP A 2 -17.97 -7.20 -0.08
C ASP A 2 -16.69 -6.58 -0.67
N SER A 3 -16.55 -5.26 -0.59
CA SER A 3 -15.35 -4.53 -1.02
C SER A 3 -14.10 -4.93 -0.24
N GLN A 4 -14.20 -5.05 1.08
CA GLN A 4 -13.10 -5.50 1.94
C GLN A 4 -12.69 -6.93 1.61
N ARG A 5 -13.65 -7.84 1.48
CA ARG A 5 -13.38 -9.25 1.13
C ARG A 5 -12.68 -9.35 -0.22
N ARG A 6 -13.11 -8.57 -1.20
CA ARG A 6 -12.47 -8.52 -2.52
C ARG A 6 -11.01 -8.10 -2.44
N ILE A 7 -10.69 -7.03 -1.69
CA ILE A 7 -9.30 -6.58 -1.58
C ILE A 7 -8.45 -7.61 -0.82
N GLN A 8 -8.97 -8.22 0.25
CA GLN A 8 -8.25 -9.28 0.94
C GLN A 8 -7.93 -10.47 0.02
N LEU A 9 -8.89 -10.88 -0.83
CA LEU A 9 -8.65 -11.93 -1.82
C LEU A 9 -7.57 -11.52 -2.84
N GLN A 10 -7.59 -10.27 -3.32
CA GLN A 10 -6.56 -9.76 -4.23
C GLN A 10 -5.17 -9.74 -3.56
N LEU A 11 -5.06 -9.32 -2.31
CA LEU A 11 -3.81 -9.34 -1.55
C LEU A 11 -3.26 -10.76 -1.37
N GLU A 12 -4.11 -11.74 -1.11
CA GLU A 12 -3.71 -13.15 -1.03
C GLU A 12 -3.26 -13.71 -2.39
N GLN A 13 -3.94 -13.32 -3.47
CA GLN A 13 -3.50 -13.68 -4.83
C GLN A 13 -2.13 -13.08 -5.15
N VAL A 14 -1.89 -11.81 -4.83
CA VAL A 14 -0.58 -11.16 -4.98
C VAL A 14 0.47 -11.93 -4.19
N ARG A 15 0.23 -12.28 -2.92
CA ARG A 15 1.14 -13.08 -2.10
C ARG A 15 1.50 -14.41 -2.75
N SER A 16 0.50 -15.13 -3.26
CA SER A 16 0.69 -16.42 -3.93
C SER A 16 1.55 -16.27 -5.19
N ARG A 17 1.25 -15.28 -6.04
CA ARG A 17 2.03 -15.01 -7.25
C ARG A 17 3.46 -14.58 -6.95
N MET A 18 3.66 -13.75 -5.94
CA MET A 18 5.01 -13.33 -5.50
C MET A 18 5.85 -14.53 -5.05
N LYS A 19 5.27 -15.50 -4.34
CA LYS A 19 5.99 -16.74 -3.97
C LYS A 19 6.39 -17.54 -5.21
N LYS A 20 5.48 -17.68 -6.18
CA LYS A 20 5.79 -18.37 -7.45
C LYS A 20 6.89 -17.65 -8.23
N LEU A 21 6.82 -16.32 -8.32
CA LEU A 21 7.85 -15.49 -8.96
C LEU A 21 9.22 -15.71 -8.29
N GLN A 22 9.28 -15.72 -6.96
CA GLN A 22 10.52 -15.97 -6.23
C GLN A 22 11.11 -17.35 -6.55
N GLN A 23 10.28 -18.40 -6.60
CA GLN A 23 10.73 -19.75 -6.98
C GLN A 23 11.28 -19.79 -8.40
N LEU A 24 10.66 -19.08 -9.35
CA LEU A 24 11.14 -18.98 -10.72
C LEU A 24 12.44 -18.17 -10.82
N HIS A 25 12.59 -17.08 -10.06
CA HIS A 25 13.84 -16.35 -9.97
C HIS A 25 14.98 -17.25 -9.49
N ASP A 26 14.77 -17.99 -8.39
CA ASP A 26 15.80 -18.89 -7.85
C ASP A 26 16.12 -20.04 -8.82
N LYS A 27 15.11 -20.58 -9.52
CA LYS A 27 15.30 -21.61 -10.57
C LYS A 27 16.09 -21.07 -11.77
N HIS A 28 15.80 -19.84 -12.21
CA HIS A 28 16.47 -19.22 -13.35
C HIS A 28 17.95 -18.92 -13.03
N LEU A 29 18.23 -18.47 -11.82
CA LEU A 29 19.58 -18.12 -11.37
C LEU A 29 20.49 -19.32 -11.12
N THR A 30 19.94 -20.51 -10.84
CA THR A 30 20.71 -21.71 -10.51
C THR A 30 21.07 -22.57 -11.73
N ARG A 31 20.51 -22.27 -12.91
CA ARG A 31 20.76 -23.03 -14.13
C ARG A 31 21.98 -22.54 -14.90
N PRO A 32 22.73 -23.42 -15.60
CA PRO A 32 23.78 -23.03 -16.55
C PRO A 32 23.20 -22.25 -17.74
N ASP A 33 23.95 -21.27 -18.29
CA ASP A 33 23.49 -20.33 -19.33
C ASP A 33 23.24 -20.96 -20.72
N PHE A 34 23.55 -22.24 -20.90
CA PHE A 34 23.47 -22.94 -22.20
C PHE A 34 22.07 -23.47 -22.55
N ASP A 35 21.09 -23.36 -21.65
CA ASP A 35 19.71 -23.79 -21.89
C ASP A 35 18.87 -22.62 -22.40
N GLU A 36 18.49 -22.67 -23.68
CA GLU A 36 17.76 -21.63 -24.41
C GLU A 36 16.26 -21.60 -24.08
N ASN A 37 15.93 -21.43 -22.80
CA ASN A 37 14.56 -21.56 -22.32
C ASN A 37 13.84 -20.21 -22.17
N SER A 38 13.47 -19.63 -23.32
CA SER A 38 12.59 -18.44 -23.41
C SER A 38 11.27 -18.58 -22.63
N SER A 39 10.84 -19.81 -22.31
CA SER A 39 9.59 -20.07 -21.60
C SER A 39 9.61 -19.56 -20.15
N GLU A 40 10.67 -19.80 -19.38
CA GLU A 40 10.78 -19.34 -18.01
C GLU A 40 10.94 -17.82 -17.92
N GLU A 41 11.73 -17.22 -18.82
CA GLU A 41 11.88 -15.76 -18.94
C GLU A 41 10.51 -15.11 -19.22
N LYS A 42 9.74 -15.66 -20.16
CA LYS A 42 8.37 -15.20 -20.45
C LYS A 42 7.43 -15.38 -19.26
N GLU A 43 7.56 -16.47 -18.49
CA GLU A 43 6.74 -16.68 -17.29
C GLU A 43 7.08 -15.67 -16.19
N ILE A 44 8.36 -15.36 -15.98
CA ILE A 44 8.83 -14.33 -15.05
C ILE A 44 8.31 -12.95 -15.48
N GLU A 45 8.40 -12.61 -16.77
CA GLU A 45 7.89 -11.35 -17.32
C GLU A 45 6.37 -11.25 -17.13
N SER A 46 5.63 -12.31 -17.46
CA SER A 46 4.18 -12.37 -17.28
C SER A 46 3.78 -12.21 -15.82
N LEU A 47 4.42 -12.94 -14.90
CA LEU A 47 4.12 -12.85 -13.47
C LEU A 47 4.47 -11.48 -12.90
N THR A 48 5.56 -10.88 -13.34
CA THR A 48 5.97 -9.53 -12.94
C THR A 48 4.90 -8.51 -13.35
N LYS A 49 4.46 -8.54 -14.62
CA LYS A 49 3.39 -7.67 -15.13
C LYS A 49 2.08 -7.88 -14.38
N ASP A 50 1.71 -9.15 -14.15
CA ASP A 50 0.48 -9.49 -13.43
C ASP A 50 0.51 -9.02 -11.98
N ILE A 51 1.63 -9.18 -11.28
CA ILE A 51 1.78 -8.69 -9.91
C ILE A 51 1.68 -7.17 -9.87
N THR A 52 2.36 -6.45 -10.76
CA THR A 52 2.27 -4.99 -10.87
C THR A 52 0.83 -4.54 -11.14
N ALA A 53 0.13 -5.19 -12.06
CA ALA A 53 -1.28 -4.91 -12.36
C ALA A 53 -2.20 -5.15 -11.15
N MET A 54 -2.00 -6.26 -10.41
CA MET A 54 -2.76 -6.54 -9.20
C MET A 54 -2.46 -5.56 -8.06
N LEU A 55 -1.20 -5.15 -7.88
CA LEU A 55 -0.81 -4.12 -6.90
C LEU A 55 -1.49 -2.79 -7.23
N ASN A 56 -1.51 -2.38 -8.49
CA ASN A 56 -2.25 -1.21 -8.97
C ASN A 56 -3.77 -1.34 -8.73
N GLY A 57 -4.36 -2.50 -9.01
CA GLY A 57 -5.77 -2.76 -8.75
C GLY A 57 -6.14 -2.72 -7.26
N CYS A 58 -5.26 -3.22 -6.39
CA CYS A 58 -5.39 -3.10 -4.94
C CYS A 58 -5.31 -1.64 -4.51
N HIS A 59 -4.33 -0.89 -5.03
CA HIS A 59 -4.15 0.54 -4.76
C HIS A 59 -5.40 1.34 -5.13
N ALA A 60 -5.93 1.16 -6.34
CA ALA A 60 -7.16 1.82 -6.78
C ALA A 60 -8.37 1.47 -5.90
N SER A 61 -8.49 0.21 -5.47
CA SER A 61 -9.57 -0.22 -4.57
C SER A 61 -9.46 0.41 -3.18
N VAL A 62 -8.23 0.54 -2.65
CA VAL A 62 -7.95 1.21 -1.37
C VAL A 62 -8.26 2.70 -1.46
N GLN A 63 -7.88 3.37 -2.56
CA GLN A 63 -8.24 4.77 -2.80
C GLN A 63 -9.76 4.97 -2.92
N GLN A 64 -10.47 4.05 -3.58
CA GLN A 64 -11.93 4.10 -3.68
C GLN A 64 -12.59 3.97 -2.30
N LEU A 65 -12.11 3.08 -1.43
CA LEU A 65 -12.60 2.98 -0.06
C LEU A 65 -12.31 4.23 0.76
N SER A 66 -11.11 4.81 0.61
CA SER A 66 -10.72 6.05 1.28
C SER A 66 -11.63 7.22 0.89
N SER A 67 -11.92 7.38 -0.40
CA SER A 67 -12.83 8.43 -0.89
C SER A 67 -14.28 8.21 -0.44
N GLN A 68 -14.73 6.95 -0.34
CA GLN A 68 -16.05 6.63 0.22
C GLN A 68 -16.14 6.97 1.72
N ALA A 69 -15.07 6.74 2.48
CA ALA A 69 -15.00 7.07 3.90
C ALA A 69 -15.08 8.59 4.17
N ASN A 70 -14.61 9.42 3.24
CA ASN A 70 -14.55 10.88 3.40
C ASN A 70 -15.82 11.63 2.98
N LYS A 71 -16.92 10.94 2.63
CA LYS A 71 -18.18 11.62 2.26
C LYS A 71 -18.82 12.33 3.47
N PRO A 72 -19.40 13.54 3.29
CA PRO A 72 -19.85 14.42 4.39
C PRO A 72 -21.07 13.91 5.20
N HIS A 73 -21.76 12.86 4.77
CA HIS A 73 -22.96 12.32 5.43
C HIS A 73 -22.82 10.86 5.89
N VAL A 74 -21.61 10.35 6.04
CA VAL A 74 -21.38 8.99 6.55
C VAL A 74 -21.46 8.98 8.07
N ASN A 75 -22.15 7.99 8.63
CA ASN A 75 -22.21 7.76 10.07
C ASN A 75 -20.80 7.65 10.66
N VAL A 76 -20.56 8.22 11.84
CA VAL A 76 -19.26 8.23 12.51
C VAL A 76 -18.70 6.81 12.70
N TYR A 77 -19.57 5.84 13.01
CA TYR A 77 -19.19 4.43 13.14
C TYR A 77 -18.73 3.81 11.81
N ASP A 78 -19.46 4.09 10.72
CA ASP A 78 -19.10 3.62 9.39
C ASP A 78 -17.81 4.27 8.89
N LYS A 79 -17.60 5.55 9.22
CA LYS A 79 -16.36 6.28 8.91
C LYS A 79 -15.16 5.67 9.65
N ARG A 80 -15.32 5.35 10.94
CA ARG A 80 -14.27 4.70 11.75
C ARG A 80 -13.95 3.30 11.23
N LEU A 81 -14.96 2.50 10.92
CA LEU A 81 -14.78 1.17 10.35
C LEU A 81 -14.05 1.25 9.00
N ALA A 82 -14.49 2.13 8.10
CA ALA A 82 -13.86 2.32 6.81
C ALA A 82 -12.41 2.79 6.95
N SER A 83 -12.12 3.73 7.84
CA SER A 83 -10.76 4.21 8.11
C SER A 83 -9.84 3.08 8.61
N ASN A 84 -10.30 2.29 9.58
CA ASN A 84 -9.55 1.14 10.08
C ASN A 84 -9.29 0.09 9.01
N VAL A 85 -10.29 -0.20 8.17
CA VAL A 85 -10.13 -1.13 7.05
C VAL A 85 -9.12 -0.56 6.05
N VAL A 86 -9.25 0.70 5.64
CA VAL A 86 -8.31 1.32 4.70
C VAL A 86 -6.90 1.29 5.26
N GLN A 87 -6.70 1.57 6.55
CA GLN A 87 -5.38 1.59 7.19
C GLN A 87 -4.74 0.20 7.19
N ALA A 88 -5.48 -0.81 7.65
CA ALA A 88 -5.00 -2.18 7.68
C ALA A 88 -4.68 -2.70 6.27
N THR A 89 -5.52 -2.36 5.29
CA THR A 89 -5.36 -2.82 3.91
C THR A 89 -4.22 -2.09 3.20
N ALA A 90 -4.07 -0.79 3.42
CA ALA A 90 -2.97 0.01 2.90
C ALA A 90 -1.62 -0.43 3.47
N SER A 91 -1.55 -0.71 4.78
CA SER A 91 -0.35 -1.27 5.41
C SER A 91 0.00 -2.65 4.83
N ALA A 92 -0.97 -3.55 4.68
CA ALA A 92 -0.74 -4.84 4.05
C ALA A 92 -0.25 -4.71 2.60
N LEU A 93 -0.78 -3.75 1.84
CA LEU A 93 -0.35 -3.46 0.46
C LEU A 93 1.07 -2.88 0.45
N GLN A 94 1.40 -1.97 1.36
CA GLN A 94 2.75 -1.41 1.52
C GLN A 94 3.78 -2.52 1.78
N ASP A 95 3.47 -3.45 2.68
CA ASP A 95 4.32 -4.61 2.98
C ASP A 95 4.58 -5.47 1.73
N LEU A 96 3.56 -5.70 0.90
CA LEU A 96 3.71 -6.47 -0.34
C LEU A 96 4.56 -5.72 -1.36
N THR A 97 4.33 -4.44 -1.54
CA THR A 97 5.11 -3.55 -2.41
C THR A 97 6.60 -3.55 -2.00
N ILE A 98 6.90 -3.47 -0.70
CA ILE A 98 8.28 -3.57 -0.17
C ILE A 98 8.88 -4.95 -0.47
N LYS A 99 8.14 -6.03 -0.17
CA LYS A 99 8.61 -7.41 -0.42
C LYS A 99 8.86 -7.66 -1.90
N PHE A 100 8.00 -7.13 -2.78
CA PHE A 100 8.15 -7.27 -4.22
C PHE A 100 9.40 -6.53 -4.72
N ARG A 101 9.59 -5.27 -4.31
CA ARG A 101 10.82 -4.51 -4.62
C ARG A 101 12.07 -5.23 -4.13
N LYS A 102 12.06 -5.78 -2.92
CA LYS A 102 13.20 -6.53 -2.37
C LYS A 102 13.48 -7.79 -3.20
N CYS A 103 12.44 -8.52 -3.60
CA CYS A 103 12.57 -9.69 -4.47
C CYS A 103 13.19 -9.30 -5.82
N GLN A 104 12.65 -8.27 -6.49
CA GLN A 104 13.16 -7.77 -7.78
C GLN A 104 14.59 -7.23 -7.67
N SER A 105 14.91 -6.48 -6.62
CA SER A 105 16.25 -5.94 -6.40
C SER A 105 17.29 -7.03 -6.15
N THR A 106 16.92 -8.08 -5.40
CA THR A 106 17.80 -9.24 -5.19
C THR A 106 18.05 -9.98 -6.49
N TYR A 107 17.00 -10.19 -7.29
CA TYR A 107 17.10 -10.82 -8.60
C TYR A 107 17.96 -10.00 -9.58
N LEU A 108 17.73 -8.69 -9.65
CA LEU A 108 18.53 -7.73 -10.43
C LEU A 108 20.02 -7.78 -10.07
N HIS A 109 20.33 -7.76 -8.77
CA HIS A 109 21.72 -7.82 -8.31
C HIS A 109 22.40 -9.12 -8.76
N LYS A 110 21.70 -10.25 -8.65
CA LYS A 110 22.22 -11.54 -9.08
C LYS A 110 22.40 -11.61 -10.61
N LEU A 111 21.45 -11.07 -11.39
CA LEU A 111 21.60 -10.96 -12.86
C LEU A 111 22.81 -10.11 -13.25
N LYS A 112 23.00 -8.94 -12.63
CA LYS A 112 24.15 -8.07 -12.86
C LYS A 112 25.46 -8.77 -12.51
N SER A 113 25.54 -9.41 -11.34
CA SER A 113 26.73 -10.16 -10.92
C SER A 113 27.05 -11.31 -11.90
N ARG A 114 26.04 -11.99 -12.43
CA ARG A 114 26.21 -13.03 -13.46
C ARG A 114 26.76 -12.45 -14.76
N LYS A 115 26.22 -11.32 -15.24
CA LYS A 115 26.73 -10.60 -16.42
C LYS A 115 28.18 -10.13 -16.21
N GLU A 116 28.50 -9.57 -15.05
CA GLU A 116 29.86 -9.13 -14.71
C GLU A 116 30.85 -10.31 -14.64
N ASN A 117 30.45 -11.44 -14.06
CA ASN A 117 31.27 -12.64 -14.01
C ASN A 117 31.54 -13.20 -15.41
N PHE A 118 30.54 -13.22 -16.28
CA PHE A 118 30.70 -13.59 -17.70
C PHE A 118 31.71 -12.66 -18.41
N ASN A 119 31.57 -11.34 -18.22
CA ASN A 119 32.47 -10.35 -18.79
C ASN A 119 33.92 -10.47 -18.28
N ARG A 120 34.13 -10.94 -17.05
CA ARG A 120 35.47 -11.18 -16.48
C ARG A 120 36.13 -12.45 -16.99
N ILE A 121 35.35 -13.51 -17.22
CA ILE A 121 35.85 -14.80 -17.72
C ILE A 121 36.18 -14.70 -19.22
N MET A 122 35.49 -13.82 -19.95
CA MET A 122 35.71 -13.55 -21.38
C MET A 122 36.04 -12.06 -21.61
N PRO A 123 37.25 -11.58 -21.23
CA PRO A 123 37.60 -10.16 -21.28
C PRO A 123 37.95 -9.65 -22.69
N ASP A 124 38.28 -10.53 -23.65
CA ASP A 124 38.69 -10.19 -25.02
C ASP A 124 37.52 -9.69 -25.92
N LEU A 125 36.41 -9.33 -25.28
CA LEU A 125 35.16 -8.85 -25.86
C LEU A 125 34.75 -7.47 -25.32
N GLU A 126 35.72 -6.67 -24.85
CA GLU A 126 35.53 -5.21 -24.87
C GLU A 126 35.31 -4.80 -26.34
N ILE A 127 34.04 -4.84 -26.76
CA ILE A 127 33.56 -4.12 -27.93
C ILE A 127 33.66 -2.65 -27.53
N ASP A 128 34.85 -2.08 -27.63
CA ASP A 128 34.97 -0.65 -27.85
C ASP A 128 34.26 -0.38 -29.17
N MET A 129 33.08 0.23 -29.08
CA MET A 129 32.29 0.67 -30.22
C MET A 129 32.92 1.93 -30.86
N HIS A 130 34.26 2.01 -30.88
CA HIS A 130 35.03 2.96 -31.65
C HIS A 130 35.97 2.21 -32.59
N SER A 131 35.56 2.20 -33.84
CA SER A 131 36.36 1.86 -35.00
C SER A 131 37.80 2.37 -34.94
N ASN A 132 38.78 1.49 -35.14
CA ASN A 132 39.98 1.85 -35.89
C ASN A 132 40.47 0.62 -36.70
N PRO A 133 40.24 0.56 -38.02
CA PRO A 133 40.68 -0.56 -38.86
C PRO A 133 42.18 -0.56 -39.18
N PHE A 134 43.00 0.27 -38.51
CA PHE A 134 44.43 0.43 -38.82
C PHE A 134 45.27 0.81 -37.57
N GLY A 135 46.35 0.05 -37.33
CA GLY A 135 47.48 0.35 -36.43
C GLY A 135 47.36 -0.30 -35.05
N ASP A 136 48.32 -1.06 -34.50
CA ASP A 136 49.79 -1.04 -34.64
C ASP A 136 50.34 -2.46 -34.34
N GLN A 137 51.21 -2.96 -35.22
CA GLN A 137 51.90 -4.26 -35.10
C GLN A 137 53.25 -4.05 -34.41
N ASN A 138 53.32 -3.95 -33.08
CA ASN A 138 54.62 -3.98 -32.39
C ASN A 138 54.49 -4.43 -30.92
N ASP A 139 54.31 -5.74 -30.68
CA ASP A 139 54.62 -6.34 -29.37
C ASP A 139 54.95 -7.84 -29.53
N PRO A 140 56.21 -8.28 -29.35
CA PRO A 140 56.61 -9.66 -29.64
C PRO A 140 56.46 -10.64 -28.47
N ASP A 141 55.93 -10.24 -27.30
CA ASP A 141 56.04 -11.02 -26.06
C ASP A 141 54.72 -11.54 -25.46
N LYS A 142 53.68 -11.78 -26.29
CA LYS A 142 52.50 -12.53 -25.85
C LYS A 142 52.53 -13.97 -26.38
N ASN A 143 53.38 -14.79 -25.76
CA ASN A 143 53.18 -16.24 -25.74
C ASN A 143 51.96 -16.54 -24.85
N PHE A 144 50.77 -16.33 -25.39
CA PHE A 144 49.54 -16.90 -24.87
C PHE A 144 49.28 -18.16 -25.69
N ASP A 145 49.15 -19.30 -25.03
CA ASP A 145 48.83 -20.59 -25.66
C ASP A 145 47.62 -20.42 -26.58
N GLN A 146 47.90 -20.27 -27.87
CA GLN A 146 46.90 -20.11 -28.91
C GLN A 146 46.24 -21.48 -29.09
N ILE A 147 45.17 -21.72 -28.35
CA ILE A 147 44.15 -22.66 -28.78
C ILE A 147 43.74 -22.17 -30.17
N SER A 148 44.18 -22.87 -31.23
CA SER A 148 43.72 -22.63 -32.60
C SER A 148 42.23 -22.96 -32.69
N LEU A 149 41.41 -22.03 -32.21
CA LEU A 149 40.02 -21.92 -32.61
C LEU A 149 40.04 -21.43 -34.07
N THR A 150 39.30 -22.11 -34.95
CA THR A 150 39.18 -21.62 -36.33
C THR A 150 38.53 -20.24 -36.33
N SER A 151 38.80 -19.41 -37.34
CA SER A 151 38.17 -18.09 -37.44
C SER A 151 36.64 -18.16 -37.48
N GLU A 152 36.07 -19.29 -37.92
CA GLU A 152 34.63 -19.59 -37.84
C GLU A 152 34.17 -19.85 -36.40
N ASP A 153 34.92 -20.65 -35.62
CA ASP A 153 34.62 -20.87 -34.19
C ASP A 153 34.70 -19.56 -33.39
N GLN A 154 35.68 -18.69 -33.68
CA GLN A 154 35.83 -17.41 -33.00
C GLN A 154 34.68 -16.44 -33.32
N LEU A 155 34.21 -16.39 -34.57
CA LEU A 155 33.04 -15.61 -34.99
C LEU A 155 31.75 -16.14 -34.36
N GLN A 156 31.59 -17.46 -34.29
CA GLN A 156 30.40 -18.10 -33.73
C GLN A 156 30.32 -17.90 -32.21
N LEU A 157 31.46 -17.99 -31.50
CA LEU A 157 31.57 -17.67 -30.08
C LEU A 157 31.27 -16.19 -29.81
N THR A 158 31.81 -15.29 -30.63
CA THR A 158 31.56 -13.84 -30.52
C THR A 158 30.07 -13.51 -30.70
N SER A 159 29.42 -14.11 -31.71
CA SER A 159 27.99 -13.92 -31.98
C SER A 159 27.10 -14.42 -30.82
N GLN A 160 27.36 -15.63 -30.31
CA GLN A 160 26.64 -16.19 -29.15
C GLN A 160 26.83 -15.35 -27.88
N ASN A 161 28.02 -14.78 -27.69
CA ASN A 161 28.32 -13.91 -26.55
C ASN A 161 27.59 -12.56 -26.63
N VAL A 162 27.48 -11.96 -27.82
CA VAL A 162 26.71 -10.72 -28.04
C VAL A 162 25.22 -10.95 -27.77
N GLU A 163 24.65 -12.04 -28.30
CA GLU A 163 23.25 -12.38 -28.06
C GLU A 163 22.95 -12.59 -26.56
N PHE A 164 23.88 -13.23 -25.84
CA PHE A 164 23.78 -13.38 -24.39
C PHE A 164 23.73 -12.03 -23.66
N LEU A 165 24.66 -11.13 -23.97
CA LEU A 165 24.74 -9.81 -23.33
C LEU A 165 23.49 -8.97 -23.61
N GLU A 166 22.98 -8.99 -24.85
CA GLU A 166 21.75 -8.28 -25.22
C GLU A 166 20.51 -8.82 -24.48
N LYS A 167 20.37 -10.15 -24.38
CA LYS A 167 19.29 -10.80 -23.61
C LYS A 167 19.33 -10.37 -22.15
N ARG A 168 20.51 -10.42 -21.52
CA ARG A 168 20.68 -10.01 -20.12
C ARG A 168 20.40 -8.53 -19.90
N ASP A 169 20.79 -7.66 -20.82
CA ASP A 169 20.46 -6.23 -20.74
C ASP A 169 18.97 -5.96 -20.87
N LYS A 170 18.27 -6.70 -21.74
CA LYS A 170 16.81 -6.62 -21.84
C LYS A 170 16.14 -7.02 -20.53
N GLU A 171 16.54 -8.13 -19.92
CA GLU A 171 16.00 -8.56 -18.63
C GLU A 171 16.25 -7.56 -17.50
N ILE A 172 17.48 -7.03 -17.43
CA ILE A 172 17.84 -6.00 -16.45
C ILE A 172 16.92 -4.78 -16.60
N ARG A 173 16.65 -4.33 -17.84
CA ARG A 173 15.74 -3.21 -18.11
C ARG A 173 14.30 -3.52 -17.67
N GLU A 174 13.78 -4.70 -17.96
CA GLU A 174 12.42 -5.09 -17.54
C GLU A 174 12.27 -5.14 -16.02
N VAL A 175 13.27 -5.70 -15.32
CA VAL A 175 13.28 -5.72 -13.84
C VAL A 175 13.35 -4.30 -13.28
N LEU A 176 14.20 -3.43 -13.83
CA LEU A 176 14.30 -2.03 -13.42
C LEU A 176 12.97 -1.29 -13.59
N LYS A 177 12.30 -1.47 -14.73
CA LYS A 177 10.97 -0.90 -15.00
C LYS A 177 9.94 -1.37 -13.96
N SER A 178 9.92 -2.66 -13.64
CA SER A 178 9.01 -3.18 -12.62
C SER A 178 9.25 -2.59 -11.22
N ILE A 179 10.50 -2.25 -10.89
CA ILE A 179 10.86 -1.59 -9.63
C ILE A 179 10.37 -0.14 -9.63
N GLU A 180 10.49 0.55 -10.77
CA GLU A 180 10.02 1.93 -10.95
C GLU A 180 8.50 2.02 -10.81
N ASP A 181 7.75 1.18 -11.55
CA ASP A 181 6.28 1.13 -11.50
C ASP A 181 5.77 0.93 -10.06
N VAL A 182 6.42 0.04 -9.31
CA VAL A 182 6.03 -0.25 -7.92
C VAL A 182 6.50 0.83 -6.93
N ASN A 183 7.51 1.63 -7.28
CA ASN A 183 7.97 2.74 -6.46
C ASN A 183 7.00 3.93 -6.47
N GLU A 184 6.28 4.13 -7.58
CA GLU A 184 5.16 5.08 -7.63
C GLU A 184 4.05 4.65 -6.65
N ILE A 185 3.58 3.42 -6.76
CA ILE A 185 2.57 2.82 -5.87
C ILE A 185 3.00 2.92 -4.39
N PHE A 186 4.28 2.66 -4.10
CA PHE A 186 4.83 2.76 -2.75
C PHE A 186 4.67 4.16 -2.13
N ARG A 187 4.97 5.20 -2.90
CA ARG A 187 4.89 6.59 -2.44
C ARG A 187 3.45 7.02 -2.20
N ASP A 188 2.55 6.64 -3.09
CA ASP A 188 1.13 6.95 -2.96
C ASP A 188 0.50 6.29 -1.73
N ILE A 189 0.83 5.02 -1.49
CA ILE A 189 0.35 4.30 -0.30
C ILE A 189 0.93 4.91 0.98
N ALA A 190 2.21 5.28 1.00
CA ALA A 190 2.83 5.92 2.15
C ALA A 190 2.14 7.26 2.49
N ALA A 191 1.83 8.06 1.47
CA ALA A 191 1.08 9.30 1.64
C ALA A 191 -0.35 9.03 2.14
N LEU A 192 -1.02 8.00 1.62
CA LEU A 192 -2.37 7.62 2.05
C LEU A 192 -2.39 7.23 3.52
N ILE A 193 -1.43 6.41 3.98
CA ILE A 193 -1.33 6.00 5.40
C ILE A 193 -1.04 7.21 6.29
N SER A 194 -0.12 8.09 5.88
CA SER A 194 0.22 9.30 6.64
C SER A 194 -0.99 10.23 6.81
N ASN A 195 -1.75 10.45 5.73
CA ASN A 195 -2.93 11.33 5.76
C ASN A 195 -4.10 10.75 6.56
N GLN A 196 -4.17 9.42 6.68
CA GLN A 196 -5.24 8.75 7.42
C GLN A 196 -5.12 8.91 8.94
N GLY A 197 -3.91 9.17 9.45
CA GLY A 197 -3.68 9.52 10.86
C GLY A 197 -4.52 10.73 11.29
N THR A 198 -4.51 11.80 10.50
CA THR A 198 -5.27 13.03 10.79
C THR A 198 -6.79 12.85 10.75
N ILE A 199 -7.30 11.88 9.97
CA ILE A 199 -8.74 11.62 9.87
C ILE A 199 -9.24 10.86 11.12
N LEU A 200 -8.44 9.94 11.65
CA LEU A 200 -8.78 9.22 12.88
C LEU A 200 -8.88 10.19 14.06
N ASP A 201 -7.94 11.13 14.17
CA ASP A 201 -7.97 12.18 15.21
C ASP A 201 -9.26 13.02 15.15
N GLN A 202 -9.74 13.36 13.96
CA GLN A 202 -11.01 14.09 13.79
C GLN A 202 -12.23 13.27 14.23
N ILE A 203 -12.22 11.95 13.99
CA ILE A 203 -13.30 11.06 14.43
C ILE A 203 -13.31 11.00 15.95
N GLU A 204 -12.14 10.85 16.58
CA GLU A 204 -11.99 10.82 18.03
C GLU A 204 -12.46 12.13 18.66
N TYR A 205 -12.03 13.27 18.11
CA TYR A 205 -12.50 14.59 18.51
C TYR A 205 -14.03 14.72 18.42
N ASN A 206 -14.64 14.28 17.31
CA ASN A 206 -16.09 14.39 17.13
C ASN A 206 -16.87 13.48 18.08
N ILE A 207 -16.38 12.28 18.38
CA ILE A 207 -17.00 11.37 19.34
C ILE A 207 -16.91 11.95 20.74
N GLU A 208 -15.74 12.44 21.15
CA GLU A 208 -15.53 13.06 22.45
C GLU A 208 -16.44 14.28 22.62
N ASN A 209 -16.50 15.15 21.61
CA ASN A 209 -17.33 16.35 21.66
C ASN A 209 -18.83 16.00 21.70
N THR A 210 -19.25 14.94 21.00
CA THR A 210 -20.63 14.42 21.07
C THR A 210 -20.94 13.86 22.47
N ALA A 211 -20.00 13.12 23.08
CA ALA A 211 -20.16 12.60 24.44
C ALA A 211 -20.33 13.75 25.45
N VAL A 212 -19.50 14.79 25.34
CA VAL A 212 -19.60 16.01 26.17
C VAL A 212 -20.96 16.69 25.97
N GLN A 213 -21.44 16.84 24.73
CA GLN A 213 -22.75 17.44 24.44
C GLN A 213 -23.91 16.62 25.02
N ILE A 214 -23.85 15.28 24.96
CA ILE A 214 -24.86 14.40 25.56
C ILE A 214 -24.88 14.57 27.08
N GLU A 215 -23.72 14.62 27.71
CA GLU A 215 -23.61 14.83 29.15
C GLU A 215 -24.20 16.18 29.58
N GLN A 216 -23.87 17.25 28.85
CA GLN A 216 -24.44 18.57 29.07
C GLN A 216 -25.96 18.56 28.85
N GLY A 217 -26.43 17.93 27.77
CA GLY A 217 -27.86 17.76 27.47
C GLY A 217 -28.60 17.05 28.61
N ASN A 218 -28.03 15.97 29.16
CA ASN A 218 -28.58 15.26 30.30
C ASN A 218 -28.62 16.14 31.57
N LYS A 219 -27.59 16.96 31.81
CA LYS A 219 -27.58 17.93 32.91
C LYS A 219 -28.71 18.97 32.74
N HIS A 220 -28.90 19.49 31.52
CA HIS A 220 -29.99 20.41 31.22
C HIS A 220 -31.37 19.77 31.39
N LEU A 221 -31.54 18.52 30.94
CA LEU A 221 -32.79 17.76 31.11
C LEU A 221 -33.12 17.56 32.59
N THR A 222 -32.12 17.18 33.39
CA THR A 222 -32.25 16.96 34.84
C THR A 222 -32.66 18.25 35.53
N LYS A 223 -31.97 19.36 35.25
CA LYS A 223 -32.33 20.69 35.77
C LYS A 223 -33.75 21.09 35.36
N ALA A 224 -34.14 20.86 34.11
CA ALA A 224 -35.49 21.18 33.63
C ALA A 224 -36.57 20.39 34.39
N VAL A 225 -36.33 19.11 34.67
CA VAL A 225 -37.23 18.28 35.50
C VAL A 225 -37.31 18.81 36.93
N GLU A 226 -36.18 19.16 37.56
CA GLU A 226 -36.16 19.74 38.91
C GLU A 226 -36.92 21.08 38.98
N HIS A 227 -36.69 21.97 38.01
CA HIS A 227 -37.39 23.25 37.92
C HIS A 227 -38.91 23.06 37.75
N LYS A 228 -39.33 22.12 36.88
CA LYS A 228 -40.74 21.78 36.70
C LYS A 228 -41.36 21.27 38.01
N GLN A 229 -40.69 20.37 38.72
CA GLN A 229 -41.18 19.85 40.01
C GLN A 229 -41.29 20.95 41.07
N ARG A 230 -40.31 21.86 41.17
CA ARG A 230 -40.39 23.01 42.09
C ARG A 230 -41.54 23.93 41.76
N GLY A 231 -41.73 24.27 40.48
CA GLY A 231 -42.86 25.10 40.03
C GLY A 231 -44.22 24.50 40.38
N LEU A 232 -44.38 23.18 40.25
CA LEU A 232 -45.61 22.47 40.67
C LEU A 232 -45.85 22.58 42.19
N ARG A 233 -44.80 22.42 43.00
CA ARG A 233 -44.90 22.58 44.47
C ARG A 233 -45.33 23.99 44.86
N PHE A 234 -44.74 25.02 44.26
CA PHE A 234 -45.12 26.42 44.51
C PHE A 234 -46.56 26.70 44.09
N LYS A 235 -47.02 26.18 42.95
CA LYS A 235 -48.43 26.31 42.54
C LYS A 235 -49.40 25.66 43.53
N LEU A 236 -49.07 24.48 44.07
CA LEU A 236 -49.90 23.81 45.07
C LEU A 236 -49.97 24.61 46.39
N ILE A 237 -48.84 25.15 46.84
CA ILE A 237 -48.79 26.00 48.05
C ILE A 237 -49.64 27.26 47.84
N LEU A 238 -49.50 27.93 46.69
CA LEU A 238 -50.28 29.12 46.35
C LEU A 238 -51.80 28.83 46.39
N ILE A 239 -52.24 27.73 45.77
CA ILE A 239 -53.64 27.29 45.79
C ILE A 239 -54.11 27.05 47.23
N GLY A 240 -53.30 26.37 48.04
CA GLY A 240 -53.61 26.11 49.45
C GLY A 240 -53.80 27.40 50.28
N VAL A 241 -52.93 28.40 50.09
CA VAL A 241 -53.04 29.70 50.77
C VAL A 241 -54.32 30.43 50.37
N VAL A 242 -54.65 30.46 49.08
CA VAL A 242 -55.86 31.11 48.57
C VAL A 242 -57.13 30.48 49.18
N VAL A 243 -57.18 29.14 49.26
CA VAL A 243 -58.30 28.42 49.89
C VAL A 243 -58.43 28.76 51.38
N LEU A 244 -57.31 28.84 52.11
CA LEU A 244 -57.30 29.12 53.54
C LEU A 244 -57.80 30.55 53.84
N VAL A 245 -57.38 31.54 53.04
CA VAL A 245 -57.87 32.93 53.14
C VAL A 245 -59.38 33.01 52.90
N LEU A 246 -59.89 32.31 51.89
CA LEU A 246 -61.33 32.26 51.61
C LEU A 246 -62.12 31.66 52.77
N LEU A 247 -61.65 30.56 53.36
CA LEU A 247 -62.27 29.95 54.53
C LEU A 247 -62.28 30.89 55.75
N PHE A 248 -61.19 31.62 55.98
CA PHE A 248 -61.10 32.59 57.07
C PHE A 248 -62.12 33.72 56.92
N ILE A 249 -62.26 34.28 55.72
CA ILE A 249 -63.26 35.32 55.42
C ILE A 249 -64.68 34.81 55.70
N ILE A 250 -64.99 33.59 55.24
CA ILE A 250 -66.29 32.96 55.49
C ILE A 250 -66.53 32.77 57.00
N PHE A 251 -65.54 32.27 57.73
CA PHE A 251 -65.63 32.05 59.17
C PHE A 251 -65.89 33.35 59.95
N VAL A 252 -65.13 34.40 59.67
CA VAL A 252 -65.33 35.72 60.29
C VAL A 252 -66.70 36.29 59.94
N GLY A 253 -67.13 36.15 58.68
CA GLY A 253 -68.45 36.61 58.25
C GLY A 253 -69.62 35.88 58.93
N ILE A 254 -69.44 34.60 59.26
CA ILE A 254 -70.41 33.83 60.06
C ILE A 254 -70.37 34.27 61.53
N LEU A 255 -69.19 34.48 62.10
CA LEU A 255 -69.03 34.89 63.51
C LEU A 255 -69.50 36.32 63.76
N SER A 256 -69.43 37.20 62.75
CA SER A 256 -69.90 38.59 62.84
C SER A 256 -71.40 38.77 62.72
N ARG A 257 -72.14 37.68 62.45
CA ARG A 257 -73.57 37.69 62.16
C ARG A 257 -74.36 37.09 63.32
#